data_AF-A0A3D4G049-F1
#
_entry.id   AF-A0A3D4G049-F1
#
_cell.length_a   1.000
_cell.length_b   1.000
_cell.length_c   1.000
_cell.angle_alpha   90.00
_cell.angle_beta   90.00
_cell.angle_gamma   90.00
#
_symmetry.space_group_name_H-M   'P 1'
#
loop_
_entity.id
_entity.type
_entity.pdbx_description
1 polymer ?
#
loop_
_entity_poly.entity_id
_entity_poly.type
_entity_poly.pdbx_seq_one_letter_code
_entity_poly.pdbx_strand_id
1 'polypeptide(L)' 'MGRGDKRTEKGKRFKGSHGNTRQKSPNRKTRHAAKKAPTKK' A
#
# COMPACT_ATOMS: atom_id res chain seq x y z
N MET A 1 -10.86 10.13 -5.75
CA MET A 1 -9.53 10.06 -6.40
C MET A 1 -9.60 9.18 -7.66
N GLY A 2 -9.13 9.70 -8.80
CA GLY A 2 -9.31 9.10 -10.14
C GLY A 2 -8.20 8.15 -10.59
N ARG A 3 -8.26 7.67 -11.84
CA ARG A 3 -7.25 6.76 -12.44
C ARG A 3 -5.87 7.42 -12.65
N GLY A 4 -5.80 8.74 -12.71
CA GLY A 4 -4.53 9.48 -12.86
C GLY A 4 -3.70 9.59 -11.58
N ASP A 5 -4.30 9.36 -10.41
CA ASP A 5 -3.60 9.52 -9.14
C ASP A 5 -2.72 8.30 -8.81
N LYS A 6 -1.41 8.44 -9.07
CA LYS A 6 -0.39 7.41 -8.84
C LYS A 6 -0.14 7.10 -7.37
N ARG A 7 -0.74 7.80 -6.41
CA ARG A 7 -0.63 7.48 -4.97
C ARG A 7 -1.74 6.53 -4.52
N THR A 8 -2.86 6.48 -5.22
CA THR A 8 -3.98 5.58 -4.88
C THR A 8 -3.83 4.19 -5.44
N GLU A 9 -4.53 3.23 -4.83
CA GLU A 9 -4.60 1.87 -5.36
C GLU A 9 -5.18 1.85 -6.79
N LYS A 10 -6.22 2.65 -7.05
CA LYS A 10 -6.88 2.74 -8.37
C LYS A 10 -5.93 3.24 -9.44
N GLY A 11 -5.18 4.31 -9.19
CA GLY A 11 -4.22 4.83 -10.18
C GLY A 11 -2.98 3.94 -10.33
N LYS A 12 -2.52 3.28 -9.25
CA LYS A 12 -1.48 2.24 -9.36
C LYS A 12 -1.95 1.05 -10.19
N ARG A 13 -3.21 0.63 -10.04
CA ARG A 13 -3.82 -0.47 -10.82
C ARG A 13 -3.93 -0.11 -12.29
N PHE A 14 -4.40 1.10 -12.61
CA PHE A 14 -4.52 1.58 -13.98
C PHE A 14 -3.15 1.68 -14.68
N LYS A 15 -2.12 2.18 -14.01
CA LYS A 15 -0.75 2.23 -14.53
C LYS A 15 -0.09 0.84 -14.65
N GLY A 16 -0.61 -0.17 -13.98
CA GLY A 16 0.02 -1.50 -13.91
C GLY A 16 1.19 -1.62 -12.93
N SER A 17 1.56 -0.55 -12.21
CA SER A 17 2.67 -0.56 -11.25
C SER A 17 2.28 -0.99 -9.83
N HIS A 18 3.27 -1.45 -9.06
CA HIS A 18 3.13 -1.72 -7.62
C HIS A 18 3.65 -0.54 -6.77
N GLY A 19 3.25 -0.49 -5.50
CA GLY A 19 3.72 0.48 -4.52
C GLY A 19 3.10 0.23 -3.14
N ASN A 20 3.28 1.16 -2.20
CA ASN A 20 2.77 1.00 -0.84
C ASN A 20 1.24 0.77 -0.80
N THR A 21 0.50 1.46 -1.68
CA THR A 21 -0.95 1.34 -1.78
C THR A 21 -1.43 0.17 -2.64
N ARG A 22 -0.61 -0.34 -3.58
CA ARG A 22 -0.90 -1.54 -4.40
C ARG A 22 0.25 -2.52 -4.32
N GLN A 23 0.26 -3.34 -3.28
CA GLN A 23 1.30 -4.33 -3.04
C GLN A 23 1.17 -5.54 -3.98
N LYS A 24 2.28 -6.24 -4.23
CA LYS A 24 2.30 -7.47 -5.04
C LYS A 24 1.81 -8.70 -4.26
N SER A 25 2.06 -8.73 -2.96
CA SER A 25 1.64 -9.81 -2.07
C SER A 25 0.84 -9.27 -0.88
N PRO A 26 -0.22 -9.98 -0.45
CA PRO A 26 -1.08 -9.54 0.66
C PRO A 26 -0.32 -9.49 2.00
N ASN A 27 0.65 -10.38 2.20
CA ASN A 27 1.48 -10.45 3.42
C ASN A 27 2.44 -9.27 3.64
N ARG A 28 2.55 -8.33 2.68
CA ARG A 28 3.31 -7.10 2.92
C ARG A 28 2.51 -6.01 3.65
N LYS A 29 1.17 -6.09 3.69
CA LYS A 29 0.34 -5.08 4.39
C LYS A 29 0.50 -5.23 5.90
N THR A 30 0.50 -6.47 6.36
CA THR A 30 0.64 -6.84 7.77
C THR A 30 1.98 -6.40 8.36
N ARG A 31 3.08 -6.43 7.58
CA ARG A 31 4.41 -6.01 8.04
C ARG A 31 4.55 -4.51 8.33
N HIS A 32 3.76 -3.66 7.69
CA HIS A 32 3.83 -2.20 7.92
C HIS A 32 2.78 -1.71 8.93
N ALA A 33 1.64 -2.39 9.04
CA ALA A 33 0.66 -2.13 10.10
C ALA A 33 1.19 -2.56 11.47
N ALA A 34 1.85 -3.73 11.55
CA ALA A 34 2.42 -4.23 12.80
C ALA A 34 3.58 -3.37 13.34
N LYS A 35 4.30 -2.65 12.46
CA LYS A 35 5.38 -1.73 12.85
C LYS A 35 4.91 -0.40 13.45
N LYS A 36 3.60 -0.12 13.42
CA LYS A 36 3.02 1.11 13.98
C LYS A 36 2.37 0.91 15.34
N ALA A 37 2.31 -0.31 15.86
CA ALA A 37 1.92 -0.52 17.25
C ALA A 37 3.09 -0.09 18.15
N PRO A 38 2.93 0.92 19.03
CA PRO A 38 3.96 1.27 19.98
C PRO A 38 4.14 0.09 20.93
N THR A 39 5.30 -0.58 20.85
CA THR A 39 5.70 -1.54 21.87
C THR A 39 5.94 -0.75 23.16
N LYS A 40 5.00 -0.81 24.12
CA LYS A 40 5.24 -0.36 25.49
C LYS A 40 6.43 -1.16 26.04
N LYS A 41 7.51 -0.46 26.39
CA LYS A 41 8.53 -0.96 27.31
C LYS A 41 7.99 -0.86 28.73
#